data_AF-A0AA96XCA2-F1
#
_entry.id   AF-A0AA96XCA2-F1
#
_cell.length_a   1.000
_cell.length_b   1.000
_cell.length_c   1.000
_cell.angle_alpha   90.00
_cell.angle_beta   90.00
_cell.angle_gamma   90.00
#
_symmetry.space_group_name_H-M   'P 1'
#
loop_
_entity.id
_entity.type
_entity.pdbx_description
1 polymer ?
#
loop_
_entity_poly.entity_id
_entity_poly.type
_entity_poly.pdbx_seq_one_letter_code
_entity_poly.pdbx_strand_id
1 'polypeptide(L)'
;MPPISPRLSLDGAEVLDGALVGNAPVAGLDASKGRVLILDTGSFPHLPNSFSVQRGDQVWTYVQPSSPLPIGMWNFADPSAMRHTLKIGVADGYAFLDALVSGKERLVEI
;
A
#
# COMPACT_ATOMS: atom_id res chain seq x y z
N MET A 1 -11.37 13.15 -1.86
CA MET A 1 -10.50 13.89 -0.91
C MET A 1 -11.08 15.27 -0.56
N PRO A 2 -11.48 15.52 0.70
CA PRO A 2 -11.82 16.88 1.17
C PRO A 2 -10.57 17.78 1.07
N PRO A 3 -10.64 19.04 0.58
CA PRO A 3 -11.80 19.89 0.27
C PRO A 3 -12.18 19.94 -1.23
N ILE A 4 -11.65 19.04 -2.07
CA ILE A 4 -11.90 19.05 -3.53
C ILE A 4 -13.19 18.29 -3.88
N SER A 5 -13.50 17.20 -3.16
CA SER A 5 -14.69 16.40 -3.43
C SER A 5 -15.92 16.95 -2.69
N PRO A 6 -17.11 17.03 -3.34
CA PRO A 6 -18.36 17.31 -2.66
C PRO A 6 -18.63 16.32 -1.52
N ARG A 7 -19.37 16.75 -0.49
CA ARG A 7 -19.87 15.82 0.52
C ARG A 7 -20.85 14.86 -0.13
N LEU A 8 -20.64 13.57 0.07
CA LEU A 8 -21.52 12.51 -0.44
C LEU A 8 -22.19 11.81 0.75
N SER A 9 -23.36 11.25 0.52
CA SER A 9 -24.06 10.43 1.50
C SER A 9 -24.53 9.12 0.89
N LEU A 10 -24.38 8.03 1.64
CA LEU A 10 -24.92 6.71 1.31
C LEU A 10 -25.71 6.21 2.51
N ASP A 11 -26.95 5.79 2.29
CA ASP A 11 -27.86 5.30 3.35
C ASP A 11 -27.97 6.22 4.58
N GLY A 12 -27.92 7.54 4.35
CA GLY A 12 -28.00 8.55 5.40
C GLY A 12 -26.69 8.81 6.17
N ALA A 13 -25.60 8.12 5.84
CA ALA A 13 -24.27 8.34 6.40
C ALA A 13 -23.38 9.17 5.45
N GLU A 14 -22.55 10.06 6.00
CA GLU A 14 -21.55 10.80 5.21
C GLU A 14 -20.47 9.84 4.70
N VAL A 15 -20.15 9.95 3.41
CA VAL A 15 -19.11 9.16 2.76
C VAL A 15 -17.83 9.99 2.69
N LEU A 16 -16.76 9.43 3.23
CA LEU A 16 -15.42 9.98 3.15
C LEU A 16 -14.54 9.11 2.25
N ASP A 17 -13.42 9.69 1.84
CA ASP A 17 -12.42 9.01 1.04
C ASP A 17 -11.70 7.93 1.86
N GLY A 18 -11.53 6.73 1.29
CA GLY A 18 -10.89 5.60 1.97
C GLY A 18 -9.44 5.87 2.38
N ALA A 19 -8.74 6.80 1.70
CA ALA A 19 -7.39 7.21 2.07
C ALA A 19 -7.28 7.83 3.48
N LEU A 20 -8.40 8.20 4.12
CA LEU A 20 -8.41 8.62 5.52
C LEU A 20 -8.19 7.46 6.51
N VAL A 21 -8.48 6.22 6.09
CA VAL A 21 -8.38 5.02 6.94
C VAL A 21 -7.15 4.19 6.56
N GLY A 22 -6.72 4.24 5.30
CA GLY A 22 -5.49 3.63 4.82
C GLY A 22 -5.40 3.65 3.30
N ASN A 23 -4.19 3.47 2.76
CA ASN A 23 -3.99 3.43 1.30
C ASN A 23 -4.44 2.10 0.69
N ALA A 24 -4.37 1.02 1.45
CA ALA A 24 -4.84 -0.31 1.05
C ALA A 24 -6.07 -0.72 1.88
N PRO A 25 -7.16 -1.19 1.26
CA PRO A 25 -8.42 -1.50 1.94
C PRO A 25 -8.40 -2.87 2.64
N VAL A 26 -7.41 -3.09 3.51
CA VAL A 26 -7.19 -4.40 4.16
C VAL A 26 -8.32 -4.81 5.11
N ALA A 27 -9.08 -3.85 5.64
CA ALA A 27 -10.23 -4.10 6.52
C ALA A 27 -11.41 -4.80 5.81
N GLY A 28 -11.44 -4.78 4.48
CA GLY A 28 -12.49 -5.44 3.67
C GLY A 28 -12.13 -6.87 3.24
N LEU A 29 -10.96 -7.39 3.62
CA LEU A 29 -10.55 -8.74 3.27
C LEU A 29 -11.39 -9.79 4.01
N ASP A 30 -11.81 -10.83 3.32
CA ASP A 30 -12.43 -11.98 3.94
C ASP A 30 -11.38 -12.82 4.72
N ALA A 31 -11.86 -13.62 5.68
CA ALA A 31 -11.02 -14.43 6.55
C ALA A 31 -10.57 -15.77 5.92
N SER A 32 -10.64 -15.93 4.60
CA SER A 32 -10.19 -17.16 3.94
C SER A 32 -8.69 -17.38 4.15
N LYS A 33 -8.32 -18.64 4.39
CA LYS A 33 -6.92 -19.02 4.49
C LYS A 33 -6.18 -18.70 3.20
N GLY A 34 -5.04 -18.03 3.29
CA GLY A 34 -4.29 -17.69 2.08
C GLY A 34 -3.12 -16.74 2.30
N ARG A 35 -2.59 -16.27 1.17
CA ARG A 35 -1.58 -15.21 1.13
C ARG A 35 -2.20 -13.96 0.52
N VAL A 36 -1.89 -12.81 1.09
CA VAL A 36 -2.36 -11.51 0.62
C VAL A 36 -1.15 -10.65 0.29
N LEU A 37 -1.08 -10.13 -0.93
CA LEU A 37 -0.09 -9.12 -1.31
C LEU A 37 -0.70 -7.73 -1.17
N ILE A 38 -0.07 -6.89 -0.36
CA ILE A 38 -0.49 -5.52 -0.08
C ILE A 38 0.56 -4.58 -0.69
N LEU A 39 0.15 -3.82 -1.70
CA LEU A 39 0.96 -2.78 -2.29
C LEU A 39 0.54 -1.45 -1.67
N ASP A 40 1.35 -0.93 -0.76
CA ASP A 40 1.08 0.33 -0.06
C ASP A 40 2.01 1.42 -0.60
N THR A 41 1.49 2.63 -0.76
CA THR A 41 2.28 3.83 -1.11
C THR A 41 2.70 4.64 0.11
N GLY A 42 2.25 4.24 1.30
CA GLY A 42 2.74 4.68 2.60
C GLY A 42 4.07 4.03 2.97
N SER A 43 4.71 4.54 4.01
CA SER A 43 5.98 4.00 4.51
C SER A 43 5.86 3.70 6.00
N PHE A 44 6.31 2.50 6.38
CA PHE A 44 6.59 2.06 7.73
C PHE A 44 8.12 2.19 7.95
N PRO A 45 8.62 3.30 8.52
CA PRO A 45 10.05 3.63 8.47
C PRO A 45 10.98 2.64 9.17
N HIS A 46 10.43 1.83 10.08
CA HIS A 46 11.17 0.84 10.86
C HIS A 46 11.08 -0.58 10.30
N LEU A 47 10.31 -0.78 9.22
CA LEU A 47 10.14 -2.07 8.58
C LEU A 47 10.90 -2.12 7.25
N PRO A 48 11.33 -3.32 6.81
CA PRO A 48 11.93 -3.48 5.49
C PRO A 48 10.98 -3.06 4.37
N ASN A 49 11.50 -2.83 3.15
CA ASN A 49 10.66 -2.48 1.99
C ASN A 49 9.68 -3.60 1.58
N SER A 50 9.96 -4.84 1.96
CA SER A 50 8.99 -5.94 1.93
C SER A 50 9.08 -6.79 3.19
N PHE A 51 7.91 -7.11 3.76
CA PHE A 51 7.79 -7.90 4.98
C PHE A 51 6.45 -8.62 5.02
N SER A 52 6.40 -9.73 5.74
CA SER A 52 5.20 -10.55 5.90
C SER A 52 4.78 -10.59 7.37
N VAL A 53 3.47 -10.56 7.62
CA VAL A 53 2.88 -10.67 8.96
C VAL A 53 1.81 -11.73 8.98
N GLN A 54 1.69 -12.43 10.10
CA GLN A 54 0.57 -13.34 10.32
C GLN A 54 -0.66 -12.53 10.78
N ARG A 55 -1.79 -12.75 10.11
CA ARG A 55 -3.10 -12.17 10.47
C ARG A 55 -4.15 -13.26 10.36
N GLY A 56 -4.54 -13.83 11.51
CA GLY A 56 -5.42 -15.01 11.53
C GLY A 56 -4.82 -16.17 10.73
N ASP A 57 -5.60 -16.75 9.82
CA ASP A 57 -5.17 -17.82 8.90
C ASP A 57 -4.51 -17.29 7.61
N GLN A 58 -4.19 -16.01 7.55
CA GLN A 58 -3.56 -15.37 6.41
C GLN A 58 -2.13 -14.92 6.70
N VAL A 59 -1.30 -14.96 5.66
CA VAL A 59 0.00 -14.29 5.63
C VAL A 59 -0.13 -13.07 4.75
N TRP A 60 0.03 -11.89 5.34
CA TRP A 60 -0.04 -10.62 4.63
C TRP A 60 1.37 -10.15 4.32
N THR A 61 1.70 -10.02 3.04
CA THR A 61 2.98 -9.52 2.55
C THR A 61 2.82 -8.09 2.09
N TYR A 62 3.47 -7.16 2.77
CA TYR A 62 3.52 -5.76 2.41
C TYR A 62 4.70 -5.50 1.50
N VAL A 63 4.48 -4.68 0.48
CA VAL A 63 5.53 -4.05 -0.34
C VAL A 63 5.27 -2.55 -0.32
N GLN A 64 6.24 -1.81 0.20
CA GLN A 64 6.20 -0.36 0.36
C GLN A 64 7.28 0.31 -0.49
N PRO A 65 7.19 1.63 -0.76
CA PRO A 65 8.17 2.31 -1.59
C PRO A 65 9.56 2.27 -0.96
N SER A 66 10.58 1.99 -1.77
CA SER A 66 11.98 2.01 -1.30
C SER A 66 12.54 3.42 -1.07
N SER A 67 11.84 4.44 -1.53
CA SER A 67 12.25 5.84 -1.44
C SER A 67 11.03 6.75 -1.33
N PRO A 68 11.21 7.99 -0.80
CA PRO A 68 10.12 8.96 -0.74
C PRO A 68 9.51 9.20 -2.12
N LEU A 69 8.18 9.10 -2.22
CA LEU A 69 7.49 9.32 -3.48
C LEU A 69 7.49 10.83 -3.83
N PRO A 70 7.85 11.20 -5.07
CA PRO A 70 7.83 12.60 -5.52
C PRO A 70 6.41 13.11 -5.77
N ILE A 71 5.43 12.20 -5.83
CA ILE A 71 4.01 12.51 -5.91
C ILE A 71 3.38 12.39 -4.52
N GLY A 72 2.58 13.36 -4.17
CA GLY A 72 1.76 13.40 -2.97
C GLY A 72 0.31 13.70 -3.34
N MET A 73 -0.52 13.82 -2.32
CA MET A 73 -1.98 13.91 -2.47
C MET A 73 -2.47 15.12 -3.27
N TRP A 74 -1.66 16.18 -3.39
CA TRP A 74 -2.08 17.47 -3.97
C TRP A 74 -1.41 17.83 -5.30
N ASN A 75 -0.40 17.07 -5.73
CA ASN A 75 0.37 17.35 -6.96
C ASN A 75 0.30 16.19 -7.97
N PHE A 76 -0.78 15.40 -7.93
CA PHE A 76 -0.97 14.23 -8.80
C PHE A 76 -1.03 14.55 -10.31
N ALA A 77 -1.18 15.83 -10.67
CA ALA A 77 -1.19 16.30 -12.06
C ALA A 77 0.20 16.54 -12.67
N ASP A 78 1.30 16.39 -11.91
CA ASP A 78 2.67 16.50 -12.46
C ASP A 78 3.08 15.21 -13.21
N PRO A 79 3.22 15.25 -14.56
CA PRO A 79 3.54 14.07 -15.35
C PRO A 79 4.95 13.53 -15.08
N SER A 80 5.89 14.40 -14.68
CA SER A 80 7.26 14.01 -14.36
C SER A 80 7.30 13.26 -13.03
N ALA A 81 6.65 13.80 -12.00
CA ALA A 81 6.51 13.16 -10.69
C ALA A 81 5.79 11.81 -10.80
N MET A 82 4.74 11.72 -11.65
CA MET A 82 4.04 10.47 -11.91
C MET A 82 4.94 9.41 -12.54
N ARG A 83 5.70 9.75 -13.60
CA ARG A 83 6.64 8.83 -14.24
C ARG A 83 7.74 8.37 -13.29
N HIS A 84 8.22 9.26 -12.42
CA HIS A 84 9.24 8.92 -11.43
C HIS A 84 8.68 7.96 -10.38
N THR A 85 7.48 8.25 -9.84
CA THR A 85 6.77 7.36 -8.90
C THR A 85 6.58 5.96 -9.48
N LEU A 86 6.17 5.86 -10.76
CA LEU A 86 6.04 4.57 -11.44
C LEU A 86 7.36 3.81 -11.51
N LYS A 87 8.48 4.49 -11.82
CA LYS A 87 9.81 3.85 -11.88
C LYS A 87 10.22 3.28 -10.52
N ILE A 88 9.93 4.00 -9.43
CA ILE A 88 10.18 3.52 -8.06
C ILE A 88 9.39 2.23 -7.83
N GLY A 89 8.08 2.25 -8.07
CA GLY A 89 7.23 1.07 -7.86
C GLY A 89 7.64 -0.15 -8.71
N VAL A 90 8.09 0.07 -9.96
CA VAL A 90 8.62 -1.00 -10.81
C VAL A 90 9.90 -1.59 -10.22
N ALA A 91 10.83 -0.76 -9.76
CA ALA A 91 12.06 -1.22 -9.14
C ALA A 91 11.78 -2.01 -7.84
N ASP A 92 10.82 -1.54 -7.03
CA ASP A 92 10.41 -2.20 -5.79
C ASP A 92 9.78 -3.56 -6.07
N GLY A 93 8.95 -3.66 -7.12
CA GLY A 93 8.38 -4.92 -7.59
C GLY A 93 9.45 -5.93 -8.01
N TYR A 94 10.47 -5.49 -8.76
CA TYR A 94 11.60 -6.37 -9.11
C TYR A 94 12.38 -6.84 -7.88
N ALA A 95 12.70 -5.92 -6.97
CA ALA A 95 13.41 -6.27 -5.74
C ALA A 95 12.60 -7.27 -4.88
N PHE A 96 11.28 -7.14 -4.83
CA PHE A 96 10.40 -8.08 -4.17
C PHE A 96 10.42 -9.47 -4.84
N LEU A 97 10.29 -9.53 -6.16
CA LEU A 97 10.36 -10.79 -6.91
C LEU A 97 11.69 -11.50 -6.70
N ASP A 98 12.81 -10.77 -6.74
CA ASP A 98 14.14 -11.31 -6.48
C ASP A 98 14.25 -11.88 -5.05
N ALA A 99 13.70 -11.18 -4.06
CA ALA A 99 13.67 -11.65 -2.68
C ALA A 99 12.80 -12.90 -2.51
N LEU A 100 11.66 -12.96 -3.19
CA LEU A 100 10.73 -14.09 -3.17
C LEU A 100 11.36 -15.34 -3.78
N VAL A 101 11.98 -15.22 -4.97
CA VAL A 101 12.67 -16.32 -5.65
C VAL A 101 13.89 -16.80 -4.87
N SER A 102 14.57 -15.89 -4.18
CA SER A 102 15.73 -16.21 -3.33
C SER A 102 15.37 -16.76 -1.95
N GLY A 103 14.08 -16.87 -1.61
CA GLY A 103 13.63 -17.33 -0.29
C GLY A 103 13.97 -16.39 0.88
N LYS A 104 14.19 -15.10 0.61
CA LYS A 104 14.57 -14.08 1.62
C LYS A 104 13.35 -13.36 2.22
N GLU A 105 12.18 -13.98 2.18
CA GLU A 105 10.95 -13.44 2.76
C GLU A 105 11.12 -13.25 4.27
N ARG A 106 10.78 -12.06 4.79
CA ARG A 106 10.94 -11.72 6.21
C ARG A 106 9.60 -11.71 6.90
N LEU A 107 9.36 -12.68 7.77
CA LEU A 107 8.27 -12.61 8.74
C LEU A 107 8.66 -11.64 9.85
N VAL A 108 7.77 -10.69 10.14
CA VAL A 108 7.91 -9.72 11.22
C VAL A 108 6.72 -9.83 12.17
N GLU A 109 6.96 -9.64 13.46
CA GLU A 109 5.91 -9.50 14.46
C GLU A 109 5.57 -8.00 14.57
N ILE A 110 4.28 -7.66 14.39
CA ILE A 110 3.72 -6.31 14.54
C ILE A 110 2.57 -6.36 15.52
#